data_AF-A0A399ZSK0-F1
#
_entry.id   AF-A0A399ZSK0-F1
#
_cell.length_a   1.000
_cell.length_b   1.000
_cell.length_c   1.000
_cell.angle_alpha   90.00
_cell.angle_beta   90.00
_cell.angle_gamma   90.00
#
_symmetry.space_group_name_H-M   'P 1'
#
loop_
_entity.id
_entity.type
_entity.pdbx_description
1 polymer ?
#
loop_
_entity_poly.entity_id
_entity_poly.type
_entity_poly.pdbx_seq_one_letter_code
_entity_poly.pdbx_strand_id
1 'polypeptide(L)'
;MSETNMNKNTKTNLDRFDALTDDMIDTSDIPPLTDDFFASAKWRLPKEKVKVLVEVESEVAQWFRSQGKNHQQLLADALRRFAEEHKNS
;
A
#
# COMPACT_ATOMS: atom_id res chain seq x y z
N MET A 1 -9.39 -9.22 23.13
CA MET A 1 -9.43 -8.25 22.03
C MET A 1 -9.48 -6.86 22.65
N SER A 2 -8.60 -5.94 22.24
CA SER A 2 -8.38 -4.68 22.96
C SER A 2 -9.41 -3.61 22.55
N GLU A 3 -10.36 -3.32 23.45
CA GLU A 3 -11.45 -2.34 23.33
C GLU A 3 -10.98 -0.89 23.56
N THR A 4 -10.06 -0.35 22.76
CA THR A 4 -9.60 1.02 23.03
C THR A 4 -9.24 1.80 21.77
N ASN A 5 -10.20 2.04 20.86
CA ASN A 5 -10.07 3.03 19.79
C ASN A 5 -11.43 3.55 19.25
N MET A 6 -12.42 3.82 20.10
CA MET A 6 -13.69 4.44 19.66
C MET A 6 -14.16 5.53 20.63
N ASN A 7 -13.38 6.61 20.78
CA ASN A 7 -13.89 7.84 21.40
C ASN A 7 -13.46 9.12 20.67
N LYS A 8 -13.14 9.03 19.37
CA LYS A 8 -12.95 10.24 18.58
C LYS A 8 -14.32 10.85 18.35
N ASN A 9 -14.58 11.99 18.99
CA ASN A 9 -15.71 12.85 18.68
C ASN A 9 -15.56 13.30 17.23
N THR A 10 -16.21 12.58 16.31
CA THR A 10 -16.24 12.95 14.90
C THR A 10 -17.00 14.27 14.79
N LYS A 11 -16.46 15.26 14.07
CA LYS A 11 -17.16 16.53 13.79
C LYS A 11 -18.32 16.38 12.80
N THR A 12 -18.77 15.15 12.60
CA THR A 12 -19.73 14.71 11.59
C THR A 12 -20.98 14.24 12.32
N ASN A 13 -22.15 14.56 11.78
CA ASN A 13 -23.43 14.11 12.34
C ASN A 13 -23.62 12.62 12.01
N LEU A 14 -23.34 11.74 12.97
CA LEU A 14 -23.41 10.29 12.81
C LEU A 14 -24.87 9.79 12.74
N ASP A 15 -25.77 10.40 13.50
CA ASP A 15 -27.21 10.06 13.49
C ASP A 15 -27.81 10.18 12.08
N ARG A 16 -27.31 11.13 11.27
CA ARG A 16 -27.70 11.28 9.86
C ARG A 16 -27.24 10.11 8.99
N PHE A 17 -26.06 9.54 9.23
CA PHE A 17 -25.57 8.38 8.49
C PHE A 17 -26.28 7.10 8.94
N ASP A 18 -26.59 6.98 10.24
CA ASP A 18 -27.35 5.84 10.78
C ASP A 18 -28.78 5.78 10.24
N ALA A 19 -29.37 6.94 9.92
CA ALA A 19 -30.69 7.05 9.31
C ALA A 19 -30.69 7.00 7.77
N LEU A 20 -29.52 7.00 7.11
CA LEU A 20 -29.42 6.97 5.66
C LEU A 20 -29.70 5.56 5.14
N THR A 21 -30.69 5.41 4.27
CA THR A 21 -30.97 4.13 3.58
C THR A 21 -30.19 4.02 2.28
N ASP A 22 -29.98 2.81 1.78
CA ASP A 22 -29.27 2.55 0.52
C ASP A 22 -29.88 3.33 -0.67
N ASP A 23 -31.21 3.45 -0.72
CA ASP A 23 -31.91 4.21 -1.78
C ASP A 23 -31.60 5.72 -1.77
N MET A 24 -31.11 6.26 -0.64
CA MET A 24 -30.71 7.66 -0.53
C MET A 24 -29.27 7.90 -0.99
N ILE A 25 -28.52 6.85 -1.33
CA ILE A 25 -27.15 6.92 -1.82
C ILE A 25 -27.19 7.06 -3.34
N ASP A 26 -26.84 8.26 -3.82
CA ASP A 26 -26.67 8.49 -5.25
C ASP A 26 -25.42 7.75 -5.76
N THR A 27 -25.64 6.80 -6.66
CA THR A 27 -24.58 6.01 -7.32
C THR A 27 -24.55 6.27 -8.83
N SER A 28 -25.22 7.33 -9.31
CA SER A 28 -25.34 7.64 -10.74
C SER A 28 -24.00 7.87 -11.44
N ASP A 29 -22.96 8.25 -10.69
CA ASP A 29 -21.59 8.48 -11.16
C ASP A 29 -20.72 7.21 -11.17
N ILE A 30 -21.13 6.14 -10.47
CA ILE A 30 -20.36 4.91 -10.32
C ILE A 30 -21.20 3.74 -10.86
N PRO A 31 -21.17 3.48 -12.17
CA PRO A 31 -21.93 2.38 -12.75
C PRO A 31 -21.47 1.03 -12.18
N PRO A 32 -22.38 0.04 -12.09
CA PRO A 32 -22.03 -1.31 -11.64
C PRO A 32 -20.92 -1.93 -12.51
N LEU A 33 -19.96 -2.60 -11.86
CA LEU A 33 -18.93 -3.36 -12.56
C LEU A 33 -19.55 -4.60 -13.20
N THR A 34 -19.38 -4.76 -14.51
CA THR A 34 -19.92 -5.90 -15.27
C THR A 34 -18.96 -7.09 -15.28
N ASP A 35 -19.45 -8.27 -15.67
CA ASP A 35 -18.61 -9.47 -15.82
C ASP A 35 -17.44 -9.25 -16.79
N ASP A 36 -17.61 -8.44 -17.83
CA ASP A 36 -16.55 -8.07 -18.79
C ASP A 36 -15.39 -7.30 -18.13
N PHE A 37 -15.69 -6.46 -17.13
CA PHE A 37 -14.66 -5.79 -16.34
C PHE A 37 -13.80 -6.82 -15.60
N PHE A 38 -14.44 -7.79 -14.96
CA PHE A 38 -13.75 -8.84 -14.21
C PHE A 38 -13.05 -9.86 -15.13
N ALA A 39 -13.56 -10.10 -16.35
CA ALA A 39 -12.93 -11.01 -17.31
C ALA A 39 -11.52 -10.57 -17.73
N SER A 40 -11.26 -9.26 -17.75
CA SER A 40 -9.95 -8.69 -18.08
C SER A 40 -9.12 -8.29 -16.85
N ALA A 41 -9.69 -8.37 -15.65
CA ALA A 41 -9.04 -7.97 -14.42
C ALA A 41 -7.85 -8.90 -14.12
N LYS A 42 -6.66 -8.30 -14.02
CA LYS A 42 -5.44 -9.03 -13.64
C LYS A 42 -5.22 -8.94 -12.15
N TRP A 43 -5.35 -10.07 -11.47
CA TRP A 43 -4.99 -10.16 -10.06
C TRP A 43 -3.48 -9.97 -9.88
N ARG A 44 -3.09 -8.95 -9.10
CA ARG A 44 -1.68 -8.66 -8.78
C ARG A 44 -1.44 -8.98 -7.33
N LEU A 45 -0.99 -10.20 -7.05
CA LEU A 45 -0.50 -10.54 -5.71
C LEU A 45 0.76 -9.71 -5.41
N PRO A 46 0.89 -9.15 -4.19
CA PRO A 46 2.15 -8.61 -3.74
C PRO A 46 3.22 -9.71 -3.86
N LYS A 47 4.34 -9.38 -4.51
CA LYS A 47 5.47 -10.33 -4.56
C LYS A 47 5.95 -10.60 -3.13
N GLU A 48 6.18 -11.87 -2.82
CA GLU A 48 6.81 -12.25 -1.56
C GLU A 48 8.15 -11.53 -1.42
N LYS A 49 8.37 -10.95 -0.23
CA LYS A 49 9.63 -10.27 0.10
C LYS A 49 10.39 -11.15 1.06
N VAL A 50 11.63 -11.47 0.72
CA VAL A 50 12.54 -12.22 1.59
C VAL A 50 13.42 -11.22 2.33
N LYS A 51 13.59 -11.43 3.65
CA LYS A 51 14.58 -10.69 4.45
C LYS A 51 15.94 -11.35 4.25
N VAL A 52 16.90 -10.58 3.74
CA VAL A 52 18.29 -11.02 3.55
C VAL A 52 19.21 -10.21 4.46
N LEU A 53 20.26 -10.84 4.95
CA LEU A 53 21.36 -10.16 5.65
C LEU A 53 22.47 -9.93 4.62
N VAL A 54 22.91 -8.67 4.48
CA VAL A 54 23.93 -8.27 3.50
C VAL A 54 25.00 -7.50 4.25
N GLU A 55 26.26 -7.89 4.06
CA GLU A 55 27.41 -7.15 4.55
C GLU A 55 27.76 -6.06 3.53
N VAL A 56 27.92 -4.83 4.01
CA VAL A 56 28.30 -3.67 3.20
C VAL A 56 29.31 -2.84 3.99
N GLU A 57 30.10 -2.06 3.27
CA GLU A 57 31.05 -1.13 3.86
C GLU A 57 30.33 -0.09 4.76
N SER A 58 31.01 0.33 5.83
CA SER A 58 30.44 1.24 6.83
C SER A 58 29.97 2.57 6.23
N GLU A 59 30.71 3.10 5.25
CA GLU A 59 30.38 4.36 4.57
C GLU A 59 29.08 4.24 3.77
N VAL A 60 28.91 3.16 3.02
CA VAL A 60 27.70 2.86 2.24
C VAL A 60 26.50 2.70 3.18
N ALA A 61 26.68 1.98 4.29
CA ALA A 61 25.62 1.82 5.29
C ALA A 61 25.20 3.17 5.90
N GLN A 62 26.16 4.06 6.20
CA GLN A 62 25.86 5.40 6.71
C GLN A 62 25.14 6.25 5.68
N TRP A 63 25.56 6.21 4.42
CA TRP A 63 24.91 6.96 3.34
C TRP A 63 23.45 6.56 3.14
N PHE A 64 23.11 5.26 3.21
CA PHE A 64 21.72 4.84 3.17
C PHE A 64 20.94 5.33 4.39
N ARG A 65 21.50 5.19 5.59
CA ARG A 65 20.85 5.66 6.84
C ARG A 65 20.59 7.16 6.83
N SER A 66 21.45 7.96 6.21
CA SER A 66 21.25 9.41 6.10
C SER A 66 20.07 9.81 5.20
N GLN A 67 19.53 8.90 4.37
CA GLN A 67 18.35 9.15 3.54
C GLN A 67 17.02 9.18 4.32
N GLY A 68 17.07 8.98 5.65
CA GLY A 68 15.91 9.12 6.54
C GLY A 68 15.08 7.85 6.67
N LYS A 69 13.77 8.01 6.94
CA LYS A 69 12.88 6.90 7.34
C LYS A 69 12.73 5.80 6.27
N ASN A 70 13.03 6.11 5.01
CA ASN A 70 12.83 5.19 3.88
C ASN A 70 14.13 4.51 3.40
N HIS A 71 15.21 4.55 4.19
CA HIS A 71 16.51 3.98 3.81
C HIS A 71 16.44 2.49 3.42
N GLN A 72 15.63 1.68 4.10
CA GLN A 72 15.44 0.26 3.76
C GLN A 72 14.75 0.06 2.40
N GLN A 73 13.80 0.94 2.04
CA GLN A 73 13.13 0.90 0.74
C GLN A 73 14.10 1.30 -0.37
N LEU A 74 14.90 2.35 -0.14
CA LEU A 74 15.93 2.78 -1.09
C LEU A 74 16.97 1.68 -1.34
N LEU A 75 17.42 0.98 -0.29
CA LEU A 75 18.33 -0.15 -0.44
C LEU A 75 17.69 -1.28 -1.27
N ALA A 76 16.43 -1.64 -0.97
CA ALA A 76 15.72 -2.67 -1.71
C ALA A 76 15.51 -2.32 -3.19
N ASP A 77 15.26 -1.04 -3.51
CA ASP A 77 15.11 -0.57 -4.88
C ASP A 77 16.44 -0.52 -5.63
N ALA A 78 17.55 -0.16 -4.98
CA ALA A 78 18.88 -0.22 -5.56
C ALA A 78 19.26 -1.66 -5.94
N LEU A 79 19.05 -2.62 -5.04
CA LEU A 79 19.26 -4.05 -5.30
C LEU A 79 18.39 -4.56 -6.46
N ARG A 80 17.12 -4.11 -6.53
CA ARG A 80 16.23 -4.48 -7.64
C ARG A 80 16.76 -3.96 -8.98
N ARG A 81 17.15 -2.69 -9.06
CA ARG A 81 17.65 -2.09 -10.31
C ARG A 81 18.89 -2.82 -10.81
N PHE A 82 19.85 -3.06 -9.91
CA PHE A 82 21.05 -3.82 -10.23
C PHE A 82 20.71 -5.21 -10.78
N ALA A 83 19.80 -5.93 -10.13
CA ALA A 83 19.38 -7.26 -10.59
C ALA A 83 18.70 -7.24 -11.97
N GLU A 84 17.82 -6.27 -12.25
CA GLU A 84 17.12 -6.16 -13.54
C GLU A 84 18.08 -5.80 -14.68
N GLU A 85 19.06 -4.92 -14.43
CA GLU A 85 20.10 -4.56 -15.41
C GLU A 85 20.94 -5.79 -15.81
N HIS A 86 21.30 -6.63 -14.85
CA HIS A 86 22.15 -7.81 -15.09
C HIS A 86 21.39 -9.06 -15.53
N LYS A 87 20.06 -9.06 -15.44
CA LYS A 87 19.22 -10.18 -15.88
C LYS A 87 18.88 -10.14 -17.38
N ASN A 88 18.99 -8.96 -17.99
CA ASN A 88 18.71 -8.74 -19.41
C ASN A 88 19.96 -8.67 -20.29
N SER A 89 21.13 -9.02 -19.74
CA SER A 89 22.40 -9.20 -20.47
C SER A 89 22.71 -10.68 -20.66
#